data_AF-A0A1K0IMT5-F1
#
_entry.id   AF-A0A1K0IMT5-F1
#
_cell.length_a   1.000
_cell.length_b   1.000
_cell.length_c   1.000
_cell.angle_alpha   90.00
_cell.angle_beta   90.00
_cell.angle_gamma   90.00
#
_symmetry.space_group_name_H-M   'P 1'
#
loop_
_entity.id
_entity.type
_entity.pdbx_description
1 polymer ?
#
loop_
_entity_poly.entity_id
_entity_poly.type
_entity_poly.pdbx_seq_one_letter_code
_entity_poly.pdbx_strand_id
1 'polypeptide(L)' 'MVDYYIGKHMTCKLSLQEAAIAKLFATETLWKCIDDMVQLHGGYGYMLEYPIARAFVDMRVTRIFGGTSEVLRDLIARKL' A
#
# COMPACT_ATOMS: atom_id res chain seq x y z
N MET A 1 -3.27 -5.87 12.63
CA MET A 1 -3.64 -6.65 11.43
C MET A 1 -2.43 -7.08 10.63
N VAL A 2 -1.56 -6.15 10.19
CA VAL A 2 -0.36 -6.49 9.41
C VAL A 2 0.56 -7.46 10.16
N ASP A 3 0.80 -7.24 11.46
CA ASP A 3 1.63 -8.13 12.29
C ASP A 3 1.13 -9.57 12.35
N TYR A 4 -0.19 -9.77 12.30
CA TYR A 4 -0.79 -11.10 12.25
C TYR A 4 -0.38 -11.85 10.98
N TYR A 5 -0.41 -11.18 9.82
CA TYR A 5 0.01 -11.78 8.56
C TYR A 5 1.53 -11.99 8.48
N ILE A 6 2.32 -11.12 9.12
CA ILE A 6 3.76 -11.33 9.29
C ILE A 6 4.01 -12.61 10.09
N GLY A 7 3.30 -12.82 11.21
CA GLY A 7 3.41 -14.05 12.00
C GLY A 7 3.06 -15.32 11.20
N LYS A 8 2.04 -15.26 10.34
CA LYS A 8 1.72 -16.36 9.42
C LYS A 8 2.80 -16.58 8.34
N HIS A 9 3.38 -15.50 7.81
CA HIS A 9 4.47 -15.58 6.85
C HIS A 9 5.70 -16.25 7.47
N MET A 10 6.07 -15.86 8.69
CA MET A 10 7.22 -16.44 9.42
C MET A 10 7.06 -17.93 9.72
N THR A 11 5.82 -18.42 9.80
CA THR A 11 5.52 -19.84 9.99
C THR A 11 5.21 -20.58 8.69
N CYS A 12 5.42 -19.93 7.53
CA CYS A 12 5.09 -20.45 6.18
C CYS A 12 3.62 -20.90 6.02
N LYS A 13 2.70 -20.31 6.79
CA LYS A 13 1.25 -20.61 6.77
C LYS A 13 0.43 -19.49 6.14
N LEU A 14 1.07 -18.51 5.50
CA LEU A 14 0.37 -17.41 4.84
C LEU A 14 -0.26 -17.89 3.52
N SER A 15 -1.57 -17.76 3.41
CA SER A 15 -2.27 -18.04 2.14
C SER A 15 -2.16 -16.89 1.15
N LEU A 16 -2.39 -17.20 -0.13
CA LEU A 16 -2.38 -16.21 -1.22
C LEU A 16 -3.36 -15.05 -0.98
N GLN A 17 -4.57 -15.36 -0.48
CA GLN A 17 -5.60 -14.36 -0.19
C GLN A 17 -5.20 -13.48 0.99
N GLU A 18 -4.61 -14.05 2.04
CA GLU A 18 -4.13 -13.29 3.18
C GLU A 18 -2.99 -12.34 2.79
N ALA A 19 -2.07 -12.80 1.93
CA ALA A 19 -1.03 -11.94 1.36
C ALA A 19 -1.64 -10.79 0.53
N ALA A 20 -2.68 -11.07 -0.28
CA ALA A 20 -3.38 -10.05 -1.05
C ALA A 20 -4.10 -9.03 -0.16
N ILE A 21 -4.78 -9.46 0.92
CA ILE A 21 -5.41 -8.57 1.90
C ILE A 21 -4.35 -7.69 2.57
N ALA A 22 -3.25 -8.30 3.04
CA ALA A 22 -2.18 -7.58 3.72
C ALA A 22 -1.58 -6.49 2.82
N LYS A 23 -1.26 -6.85 1.57
CA LYS A 23 -0.69 -5.91 0.59
C LYS A 23 -1.67 -4.80 0.24
N LEU A 24 -2.91 -5.13 -0.11
CA LEU A 24 -3.94 -4.15 -0.49
C LEU A 24 -4.15 -3.13 0.63
N PHE A 25 -4.30 -3.61 1.87
CA PHE A 25 -4.48 -2.71 3.01
C PHE A 25 -3.26 -1.81 3.23
N ALA A 26 -2.05 -2.38 3.20
CA ALA A 26 -0.82 -1.61 3.45
C ALA A 26 -0.62 -0.51 2.41
N THR A 27 -0.82 -0.81 1.13
CA THR A 27 -0.57 0.15 0.04
C THR A 27 -1.66 1.22 -0.08
N GLU A 28 -2.93 0.89 0.18
CA GLU A 28 -4.00 1.92 0.23
C GLU A 28 -3.86 2.81 1.46
N THR A 29 -3.46 2.26 2.61
CA THR A 29 -3.19 3.05 3.82
C THR A 29 -2.01 3.99 3.60
N LEU A 30 -0.91 3.48 3.04
CA LEU A 30 0.26 4.28 2.67
C LEU A 30 -0.13 5.43 1.74
N TRP A 31 -0.92 5.15 0.70
CA TRP A 31 -1.36 6.17 -0.24
C TRP A 31 -2.15 7.28 0.45
N LYS A 32 -3.13 6.91 1.30
CA LYS A 32 -3.93 7.89 2.05
C LYS A 32 -3.04 8.78 2.92
N CYS A 33 -2.11 8.20 3.68
CA CYS A 33 -1.22 8.97 4.53
C CYS A 33 -0.35 9.96 3.74
N ILE A 34 0.17 9.54 2.59
CA ILE A 34 1.03 10.40 1.77
C ILE A 34 0.24 11.52 1.11
N ASP A 35 -0.97 11.23 0.64
CA ASP A 35 -1.89 12.23 0.07
C ASP A 35 -2.25 13.30 1.11
N ASP A 36 -2.59 12.87 2.34
CA ASP A 36 -2.82 13.77 3.48
C ASP A 36 -1.56 14.61 3.77
N MET A 37 -0.36 14.01 3.71
CA MET A 37 0.89 14.73 3.94
C MET A 37 1.19 15.77 2.87
N VAL A 38 0.94 15.50 1.59
CA VAL A 38 1.08 16.51 0.53
C VAL A 38 0.12 17.67 0.79
N GLN A 39 -1.14 17.37 1.13
CA GLN A 39 -2.14 18.39 1.44
C GLN A 39 -1.71 19.27 2.63
N LEU A 40 -1.10 18.69 3.68
CA LEU A 40 -0.60 19.43 4.84
C LEU A 40 0.59 20.35 4.51
N HIS A 41 1.42 19.98 3.53
CA HIS A 41 2.54 20.82 3.09
C HIS A 41 2.12 21.92 2.09
N GLY A 42 0.86 21.90 1.61
CA GLY A 42 0.36 22.86 0.64
C GLY A 42 1.19 22.88 -0.64
N GLY A 43 1.48 24.06 -1.19
CA GLY A 43 2.28 24.20 -2.41
C GLY A 43 3.70 23.61 -2.29
N TYR A 44 4.28 23.59 -1.09
CA TYR A 44 5.58 22.96 -0.84
C TYR A 44 5.54 21.44 -1.00
N GLY A 45 4.36 20.83 -0.90
CA GLY A 45 4.15 19.40 -1.15
C GLY A 45 4.54 18.95 -2.56
N TYR A 46 4.67 19.90 -3.50
CA TYR A 46 5.06 19.66 -4.89
C TYR A 46 6.49 20.13 -5.22
N MET A 47 7.21 20.71 -4.27
CA MET A 47 8.57 21.23 -4.46
C MET A 47 9.58 20.12 -4.14
N LEU A 48 10.47 19.79 -5.08
CA LEU A 48 11.40 18.65 -4.95
C LEU A 48 12.48 18.84 -3.88
N GLU A 49 12.64 20.07 -3.38
CA GLU A 49 13.45 20.41 -2.21
C GLU A 49 12.86 19.82 -0.92
N TYR A 50 11.55 19.58 -0.88
CA TYR A 50 10.87 18.93 0.24
C TYR A 50 10.73 17.43 -0.02
N PRO A 51 11.15 16.55 0.92
CA PRO A 51 11.13 15.10 0.74
C PRO A 51 9.75 14.51 0.37
N ILE A 52 8.66 15.17 0.79
CA ILE A 52 7.30 14.71 0.55
C ILE A 52 6.96 14.63 -0.95
N ALA A 53 7.48 15.55 -1.77
CA ALA A 53 7.20 15.55 -3.21
C ALA A 53 7.77 14.29 -3.89
N ARG A 54 8.98 13.88 -3.49
CA ARG A 54 9.60 12.63 -3.96
C ARG A 54 8.85 11.40 -3.43
N ALA A 55 8.53 11.38 -2.15
CA ALA A 55 7.77 10.28 -1.54
C ALA A 55 6.40 10.07 -2.22
N PHE A 56 5.70 11.15 -2.59
CA PHE A 56 4.43 11.07 -3.30
C PHE A 56 4.55 10.35 -4.65
N VAL A 57 5.56 10.69 -5.44
CA VAL A 57 5.80 10.06 -6.74
C VAL A 57 6.25 8.61 -6.56
N ASP A 58 7.22 8.35 -5.68
CA ASP A 58 7.80 7.02 -5.49
C ASP A 58 6.76 6.02 -4.96
N MET A 59 5.89 6.46 -4.05
CA MET A 59 4.94 5.57 -3.39
C MET A 59 3.70 5.30 -4.24
N ARG A 60 3.41 6.11 -5.26
CA ARG A 60 2.26 5.90 -6.16
C ARG A 60 2.28 4.51 -6.80
N VAL A 61 3.46 4.00 -7.12
CA VAL A 61 3.65 2.74 -7.84
C VAL A 61 3.34 1.50 -7.00
N THR A 62 3.31 1.64 -5.67
CA THR A 62 3.08 0.53 -4.73
C THR A 62 1.72 -0.16 -4.92
N ARG A 63 0.72 0.58 -5.40
CA ARG A 63 -0.62 0.06 -5.76
C ARG A 63 -0.70 -0.59 -7.14
N ILE A 64 0.41 -0.67 -7.87
CA ILE A 64 0.48 -1.18 -9.24
C ILE A 64 1.37 -2.42 -9.31
N PHE A 65 2.61 -2.32 -8.82
CA PHE A 65 3.59 -3.40 -8.96
C PHE A 65 3.27 -4.59 -8.05
N GLY A 66 3.57 -5.80 -8.53
CA GLY A 66 3.23 -7.05 -7.85
C GLY A 66 1.72 -7.33 -7.78
N GLY A 67 0.93 -6.74 -8.68
CA GLY A 67 -0.54 -6.82 -8.74
C GLY A 67 -1.21 -5.51 -8.32
N THR A 68 -2.10 -5.00 -9.18
CA THR A 68 -2.86 -3.78 -8.92
C THR A 68 -3.87 -3.96 -7.80
N SER A 69 -4.35 -2.87 -7.19
CA SER A 69 -5.41 -2.94 -6.18
C SER A 69 -6.63 -3.74 -6.66
N GLU A 70 -7.01 -3.62 -7.93
CA GLU A 70 -8.13 -4.34 -8.55
C GLU A 70 -7.84 -5.84 -8.66
N VAL A 71 -6.64 -6.22 -9.09
CA VAL A 71 -6.21 -7.62 -9.16
C VAL A 71 -6.19 -8.25 -7.76
N LEU A 72 -5.75 -7.52 -6.73
CA LEU A 72 -5.79 -8.01 -5.36
C LEU A 72 -7.23 -8.19 -4.86
N ARG A 73 -8.14 -7.24 -5.16
CA ARG A 73 -9.57 -7.37 -4.83
C ARG A 73 -10.21 -8.57 -5.52
N ASP A 74 -9.93 -8.79 -6.82
CA ASP A 74 -10.39 -9.97 -7.56
C ASP A 74 -9.89 -11.28 -6.90
N LEU A 75 -8.61 -11.33 -6.54
CA LEU A 75 -8.00 -12.49 -5.90
C LEU A 75 -8.62 -12.81 -4.52
N ILE A 76 -8.98 -11.77 -3.77
CA ILE A 76 -9.70 -11.90 -2.49
C ILE A 76 -11.12 -12.42 -2.73
N ALA A 77 -11.82 -11.87 -3.73
CA ALA A 77 -13.20 -12.22 -4.05
C ALA A 77 -13.38 -13.67 -4.50
N ARG A 78 -12.38 -14.29 -5.16
CA ARG A 78 -12.44 -15.69 -5.61
C ARG A 78 -12.64 -16.74 -4.50
N LYS A 79 -12.48 -16.37 -3.23
CA LYS A 79 -12.64 -17.26 -2.07
C LYS A 79 -13.86 -16.91 -1.20
N LEU A 80 -14.62 -15.90 -1.60
CA LEU A 80 -15.93 -15.55 -1.02
C LEU A 80 -17.03 -16.25 -1.81
#